data_AF-A0A2V7MY51-F1
#
_entry.id   AF-A0A2V7MY51-F1
#
_cell.length_a   1.000
_cell.length_b   1.000
_cell.length_c   1.000
_cell.angle_alpha   90.00
_cell.angle_beta   90.00
_cell.angle_gamma   90.00
#
_symmetry.space_group_name_H-M   'P 1'
#
loop_
_entity.id
_entity.type
_entity.pdbx_description
1 polymer ?
#
loop_
_entity_poly.entity_id
_entity_poly.type
_entity_poly.pdbx_seq_one_letter_code
_entity_poly.pdbx_strand_id
1 'polypeptide(L)'
;MKLWEQLVVAPGRRVHLAEWDPEDTRGHGKDAATEDALAQAIARLDELQYVMFADHRHALLVVLQGMDAAGKDGTIRHVMAGLNPQGCRVTAFKRPSAEEAEHDFLWRIHRAVPAKGDIA
;
A
#
# COMPACT_ATOMS: atom_id res chain seq x y z
N MET A 1 8.92 -15.51 -12.99
CA MET A 1 7.57 -14.92 -12.77
C MET A 1 7.71 -13.82 -11.75
N LYS A 2 7.18 -12.63 -12.01
CA LYS A 2 7.28 -11.50 -11.07
C LYS A 2 6.43 -11.80 -9.82
N LEU A 3 6.85 -11.33 -8.65
CA LEU A 3 6.17 -11.62 -7.39
C LEU A 3 4.67 -11.23 -7.41
N TRP A 4 4.35 -10.04 -7.94
CA TRP A 4 2.96 -9.57 -8.00
C TRP A 4 2.05 -10.45 -8.87
N GLU A 5 2.59 -11.09 -9.92
CA GLU A 5 1.81 -12.00 -10.77
C GLU A 5 1.32 -13.23 -9.99
N GLN A 6 2.05 -13.61 -8.93
CA GLN A 6 1.70 -14.73 -8.06
C GLN A 6 0.69 -14.34 -6.97
N LEU A 7 0.65 -13.06 -6.60
CA LEU A 7 -0.14 -12.54 -5.49
C LEU A 7 -1.48 -11.92 -5.94
N VAL A 8 -1.60 -11.50 -7.20
CA VAL A 8 -2.83 -10.88 -7.71
C VAL A 8 -3.99 -11.87 -7.75
N VAL A 9 -5.11 -11.48 -7.13
CA VAL A 9 -6.40 -12.17 -7.28
C VAL A 9 -7.09 -11.66 -8.54
N ALA A 10 -7.29 -12.54 -9.52
CA ALA A 10 -7.94 -12.19 -10.78
C ALA A 10 -9.43 -11.82 -10.57
N PRO A 11 -9.99 -10.87 -11.34
CA PRO A 11 -11.40 -10.53 -11.29
C PRO A 11 -12.32 -11.75 -11.44
N GLY A 12 -13.34 -11.87 -10.60
CA GLY A 12 -14.29 -12.97 -10.61
C GLY A 12 -13.77 -14.30 -10.02
N ARG A 13 -12.48 -14.39 -9.65
CA ARG A 13 -11.95 -15.58 -8.96
C ARG A 13 -12.56 -15.69 -7.57
N ARG A 14 -13.14 -16.84 -7.25
CA ARG A 14 -13.52 -17.18 -5.87
C ARG A 14 -12.26 -17.45 -5.06
N VAL A 15 -12.14 -16.81 -3.91
CA VAL A 15 -10.97 -16.94 -3.02
C VAL A 15 -11.34 -17.76 -1.80
N HIS A 16 -10.53 -18.77 -1.50
CA HIS A 16 -10.54 -19.50 -0.24
C HIS A 16 -9.24 -19.18 0.51
N LEU A 17 -9.32 -18.40 1.59
CA LEU A 17 -8.12 -17.95 2.32
C LEU A 17 -7.29 -19.11 2.90
N ALA A 18 -7.90 -20.27 3.15
CA ALA A 18 -7.19 -21.47 3.60
C ALA A 18 -6.18 -22.02 2.57
N GLU A 19 -6.29 -21.63 1.29
CA GLU A 19 -5.35 -21.99 0.24
C GLU A 19 -4.12 -21.07 0.20
N TRP A 20 -4.11 -20.01 1.02
CA TRP A 20 -3.05 -19.01 1.07
C TRP A 20 -2.28 -19.18 2.38
N ASP A 21 -1.09 -19.76 2.28
CA ASP A 21 -0.20 -19.95 3.42
C ASP A 21 0.38 -18.59 3.88
N PRO A 22 0.10 -18.14 5.12
CA PRO A 22 0.67 -16.91 5.66
C PRO A 22 2.19 -16.96 5.88
N GLU A 23 2.80 -18.15 5.92
CA GLU A 23 4.24 -18.35 6.10
C GLU A 23 5.00 -18.42 4.77
N ASP A 24 4.32 -18.43 3.63
CA ASP A 24 4.96 -18.51 2.32
C ASP A 24 5.74 -17.23 1.99
N THR A 25 7.06 -17.36 2.02
CA THR A 25 8.00 -16.26 1.77
C THR A 25 8.26 -16.01 0.29
N ARG A 26 7.80 -16.89 -0.61
CA ARG A 26 8.05 -16.81 -2.06
C ARG A 26 9.54 -16.67 -2.42
N GLY A 27 10.43 -17.18 -1.57
CA GLY A 27 11.88 -17.10 -1.74
C GLY A 27 12.55 -15.86 -1.14
N HIS A 28 11.83 -15.05 -0.36
CA HIS A 28 12.37 -13.87 0.32
C HIS A 28 12.64 -14.15 1.80
N GLY A 29 13.91 -14.29 2.16
CA GLY A 29 14.33 -14.57 3.53
C GLY A 29 14.56 -13.32 4.38
N LYS A 30 15.28 -13.50 5.48
CA LYS A 30 15.86 -12.41 6.29
C LYS A 30 17.37 -12.34 6.06
N ASP A 31 17.76 -12.38 4.79
CA ASP A 31 19.15 -12.34 4.36
C ASP A 31 19.50 -10.97 3.76
N ALA A 32 20.80 -10.70 3.67
CA ALA A 32 21.31 -9.45 3.09
C ALA A 32 20.80 -9.23 1.65
N ALA A 33 20.61 -10.29 0.88
CA ALA A 33 20.10 -10.20 -0.49
C ALA A 33 18.66 -9.64 -0.53
N THR A 34 17.80 -10.06 0.39
CA THR A 34 16.42 -9.56 0.50
C THR A 34 16.40 -8.11 0.99
N GLU A 35 17.25 -7.76 1.96
CA GLU A 35 17.40 -6.39 2.45
C GLU A 35 17.90 -5.43 1.34
N ASP A 36 18.89 -5.86 0.56
CA ASP A 36 19.42 -5.10 -0.58
C ASP A 36 18.35 -4.92 -1.67
N ALA A 37 17.59 -5.97 -1.98
CA ALA A 37 16.49 -5.89 -2.94
C ALA A 37 15.40 -4.92 -2.49
N LEU A 38 15.07 -4.90 -1.19
CA LEU A 38 14.13 -3.94 -0.62
C LEU A 38 14.66 -2.51 -0.72
N ALA A 39 15.93 -2.28 -0.39
CA ALA A 39 16.56 -0.96 -0.49
C ALA A 39 16.56 -0.44 -1.94
N GLN A 40 16.88 -1.29 -2.91
CA GLN A 40 16.81 -0.94 -4.34
C GLN A 40 15.39 -0.63 -4.80
N ALA A 41 14.39 -1.39 -4.33
CA ALA A 41 12.99 -1.15 -4.65
C ALA A 41 12.51 0.19 -4.07
N ILE A 42 12.90 0.53 -2.84
CA ILE A 42 12.57 1.81 -2.21
C ILE A 42 13.21 2.98 -2.97
N ALA A 43 14.50 2.89 -3.32
CA ALA A 43 15.18 3.92 -4.11
C ALA A 43 14.50 4.12 -5.46
N ARG A 44 14.09 3.03 -6.12
CA ARG A 44 13.36 3.11 -7.38
C ARG A 44 11.96 3.73 -7.21
N LEU A 45 11.31 3.46 -6.09
CA LEU A 45 10.00 4.03 -5.78
C LEU A 45 10.08 5.55 -5.58
N ASP A 46 11.15 6.05 -4.94
CA ASP A 46 11.39 7.50 -4.78
C ASP A 46 11.53 8.20 -6.14
N GLU A 47 12.36 7.66 -7.04
CA GLU A 47 12.52 8.20 -8.40
C GLU A 47 11.18 8.26 -9.15
N LEU A 48 10.38 7.18 -9.06
CA LEU A 48 9.08 7.11 -9.73
C LEU A 48 8.05 8.04 -9.09
N GLN A 49 8.08 8.17 -7.76
CA GLN A 49 7.22 9.10 -7.02
C GLN A 49 7.52 10.54 -7.43
N TYR A 50 8.80 10.91 -7.56
CA TYR A 50 9.20 12.22 -8.04
C TYR A 50 8.67 12.52 -9.45
N VAL A 51 8.81 11.56 -10.38
CA VAL A 51 8.29 11.71 -11.74
C VAL A 51 6.77 11.84 -11.74
N MET A 52 6.06 11.00 -10.98
CA MET A 52 4.60 11.04 -10.89
C MET A 52 4.12 12.38 -10.32
N PHE A 53 4.80 12.87 -9.28
CA PHE A 53 4.50 14.14 -8.65
C PHE A 53 4.68 15.30 -9.64
N ALA A 54 5.81 15.38 -10.34
CA ALA A 54 6.08 16.44 -11.31
C ALA A 54 5.14 16.40 -12.53
N ASP A 55 4.71 15.21 -12.95
CA ASP A 55 3.87 15.00 -14.13
C ASP A 55 2.38 15.34 -13.88
N HIS A 56 1.88 15.24 -12.64
CA HIS A 56 0.51 15.58 -12.24
C HIS A 56 -0.62 14.95 -13.10
N ARG A 57 -0.35 13.85 -13.80
CA ARG A 57 -1.36 13.14 -14.62
C ARG A 57 -2.04 11.99 -13.88
N HIS A 58 -1.29 11.32 -13.01
CA HIS A 58 -1.70 10.10 -12.32
C HIS A 58 -1.79 10.31 -10.81
N ALA A 59 -2.57 9.47 -10.13
CA ALA A 59 -2.65 9.37 -8.67
C ALA A 59 -2.54 7.90 -8.28
N LEU A 60 -1.96 7.60 -7.12
CA LEU A 60 -1.81 6.22 -6.63
C LEU A 60 -2.47 6.05 -5.27
N LEU A 61 -3.51 5.22 -5.21
CA LEU A 61 -4.15 4.82 -3.96
C LEU A 61 -3.66 3.43 -3.55
N VAL A 62 -3.10 3.31 -2.35
CA VAL A 62 -2.62 2.06 -1.76
C VAL A 62 -3.48 1.72 -0.54
N VAL A 63 -4.29 0.67 -0.64
CA VAL A 63 -5.14 0.22 0.47
C VAL A 63 -4.47 -0.94 1.21
N LEU A 64 -4.18 -0.73 2.49
CA LEU A 64 -3.67 -1.78 3.37
C LEU A 64 -4.78 -2.29 4.29
N GLN A 65 -5.10 -3.58 4.17
CA GLN A 65 -6.10 -4.26 4.99
C GLN A 65 -5.54 -5.58 5.54
N GLY A 66 -5.94 -5.89 6.76
CA GLY A 66 -5.46 -7.07 7.49
C GLY A 66 -5.87 -7.01 8.95
N MET A 67 -5.79 -8.13 9.65
CA MET A 67 -6.12 -8.22 11.07
C MET A 67 -5.25 -7.30 11.95
N ASP A 68 -5.65 -7.14 13.20
CA ASP A 68 -4.80 -6.49 14.21
C ASP A 68 -3.46 -7.22 14.31
N ALA A 69 -2.38 -6.46 14.48
CA ALA A 69 -1.00 -6.94 14.44
C ALA A 69 -0.54 -7.61 13.13
N ALA A 70 -1.28 -7.51 12.01
CA ALA A 70 -0.86 -8.04 10.70
C ALA A 70 0.30 -7.27 10.03
N GLY A 71 0.93 -6.32 10.72
CA GLY A 71 2.12 -5.61 10.21
C GLY A 71 1.86 -4.36 9.36
N LYS A 72 0.61 -3.91 9.21
CA LYS A 72 0.24 -2.73 8.40
C LYS A 72 1.09 -1.49 8.70
N ASP A 73 1.22 -1.12 9.97
CA ASP A 73 2.00 0.06 10.39
C ASP A 73 3.49 -0.09 10.09
N GLY A 74 4.02 -1.31 10.24
CA GLY A 74 5.40 -1.63 9.90
C GLY A 74 5.66 -1.51 8.40
N THR A 75 4.75 -1.99 7.56
CA THR A 75 4.82 -1.85 6.10
C THR A 75 4.82 -0.38 5.69
N ILE A 76 3.89 0.43 6.24
CA ILE A 76 3.84 1.87 5.97
C ILE A 76 5.16 2.53 6.34
N ARG A 77 5.68 2.25 7.54
CA ARG A 77 6.92 2.86 8.04
C ARG A 77 8.11 2.56 7.12
N HIS A 78 8.29 1.31 6.70
CA HIS A 78 9.43 0.93 5.86
C HIS A 78 9.35 1.53 4.46
N VAL A 79 8.17 1.49 3.83
CA VAL A 79 8.00 1.99 2.46
C VAL A 79 8.05 3.52 2.43
N MET A 80 7.33 4.19 3.32
CA MET A 80 7.26 5.65 3.34
C MET A 80 8.55 6.33 3.80
N ALA A 81 9.43 5.62 4.55
CA ALA A 81 10.71 6.20 4.98
C ALA A 81 11.64 6.61 3.83
N GLY A 82 11.45 6.02 2.65
CA GLY A 82 12.24 6.36 1.47
C GLY A 82 11.53 7.27 0.47
N LEU A 83 10.34 7.82 0.78
CA LEU A 83 9.58 8.67 -0.14
C LEU A 83 9.52 10.11 0.34
N ASN A 84 9.36 11.04 -0.62
CA ASN A 84 9.13 12.44 -0.30
C ASN A 84 7.75 12.63 0.37
N PRO A 85 7.68 13.11 1.62
CA PRO A 85 6.43 13.28 2.35
C PRO A 85 5.49 14.34 1.73
N GLN A 86 5.97 15.21 0.83
CA GLN A 86 5.12 16.20 0.17
C GLN A 86 4.15 15.57 -0.84
N GLY A 87 4.51 14.43 -1.43
CA GLY A 87 3.67 13.72 -2.39
C GLY A 87 3.05 12.43 -1.84
N CYS A 88 3.18 12.18 -0.54
CA CYS A 88 2.70 10.97 0.11
C CYS A 88 1.91 11.31 1.37
N ARG A 89 0.72 10.73 1.51
CA ARG A 89 -0.07 10.82 2.74
C ARG A 89 -0.50 9.45 3.22
N VAL A 90 -0.82 9.36 4.50
CA VAL A 90 -1.35 8.15 5.12
C VAL A 90 -2.64 8.52 5.86
N THR A 91 -3.74 7.83 5.56
CA THR A 91 -5.01 8.00 6.29
C THR A 91 -5.38 6.71 7.01
N ALA A 92 -5.27 6.73 8.34
CA ALA A 92 -5.64 5.61 9.19
C ALA A 92 -7.13 5.70 9.60
N PHE A 93 -7.98 4.92 8.95
CA PHE A 93 -9.41 4.86 9.28
C PHE A 93 -9.65 4.06 10.57
N LYS A 94 -10.16 4.74 11.61
CA LYS A 94 -10.65 4.10 12.83
C LYS A 94 -12.17 3.97 12.81
N ARG A 95 -12.77 3.67 13.98
CA ARG A 95 -14.22 3.74 14.18
C ARG A 95 -14.75 5.09 13.67
N PRO A 96 -15.87 5.10 12.91
CA PRO A 96 -16.46 6.35 12.44
C PRO A 96 -16.77 7.33 13.58
N SER A 97 -16.53 8.62 13.33
CA SER A 97 -17.02 9.70 14.20
C SER A 97 -18.55 9.82 14.12
N ALA A 98 -19.15 10.64 14.99
CA ALA A 98 -20.60 10.92 14.92
C ALA A 98 -20.99 11.53 13.57
N GLU A 99 -20.23 12.53 13.10
CA GLU A 99 -20.43 13.15 11.78
C GLU A 99 -20.26 12.14 10.64
N GLU A 100 -19.21 11.32 10.67
CA GLU A 100 -18.99 10.31 9.63
C GLU A 100 -20.13 9.28 9.59
N ALA A 101 -20.76 8.98 10.73
CA ALA A 101 -21.87 8.03 10.82
C ALA A 101 -23.20 8.59 10.30
N GLU A 102 -23.32 9.91 10.13
CA GLU A 102 -24.49 10.57 9.53
C GLU A 102 -24.43 10.59 7.98
N HIS A 103 -23.28 10.24 7.41
CA HIS A 103 -23.07 10.09 5.96
C HIS A 103 -23.04 8.62 5.52
N ASP A 104 -23.03 8.37 4.21
CA ASP A 104 -22.79 7.03 3.69
C ASP A 104 -21.35 6.58 3.98
N PHE A 105 -21.12 5.26 4.03
CA PHE A 105 -19.84 4.69 4.44
C PHE A 105 -18.67 5.04 3.51
N LEU A 106 -18.93 5.45 2.26
CA LEU A 106 -17.87 5.87 1.33
C LEU A 106 -17.52 7.33 1.48
N TRP A 107 -18.39 8.18 2.04
CA TRP A 107 -18.14 9.62 2.16
C TRP A 107 -16.75 9.94 2.72
N ARG A 108 -16.41 9.38 3.90
CA ARG A 108 -15.09 9.62 4.52
C ARG A 108 -13.92 9.04 3.73
N ILE A 109 -14.15 7.93 3.02
CA ILE A 109 -13.14 7.26 2.18
C ILE A 109 -12.86 8.13 0.95
N HIS A 110 -13.92 8.63 0.30
CA HIS A 110 -13.82 9.45 -0.88
C HIS A 110 -13.12 10.78 -0.60
N ARG A 111 -13.28 11.33 0.60
CA ARG A 111 -12.53 12.52 1.04
C ARG A 111 -11.02 12.29 1.14
N ALA A 112 -10.58 11.04 1.30
CA ALA A 112 -9.17 10.70 1.48
C ALA A 112 -8.47 10.20 0.19
N VAL A 113 -9.16 10.14 -0.95
CA VAL A 113 -8.55 9.65 -2.22
C VAL A 113 -7.55 10.65 -2.80
N PRO A 114 -6.38 10.19 -3.31
CA PRO A 114 -5.27 11.06 -3.70
C PRO A 114 -5.64 12.00 -4.83
N ALA A 115 -5.06 13.21 -4.79
CA ALA A 115 -5.09 14.11 -5.94
C ALA A 115 -4.07 13.63 -6.98
N LYS A 116 -4.10 14.18 -8.20
CA LYS A 116 -3.09 13.86 -9.20
C LYS A 116 -1.72 14.39 -8.76
N GLY A 117 -0.71 13.54 -8.86
CA GLY A 117 0.64 13.75 -8.34
C GLY A 117 0.87 13.08 -6.98
N ASP A 118 -0.19 12.67 -6.28
CA ASP A 118 -0.09 12.17 -4.90
C ASP A 118 -0.22 10.65 -4.81
N ILE A 119 0.42 10.11 -3.77
CA ILE A 119 0.24 8.77 -3.23
C ILE A 119 -0.55 8.88 -1.91
N ALA A 120 -1.57 8.04 -1.71
CA ALA A 120 -2.33 7.95 -0.46
C ALA A 120 -2.60 6.51 -0.04
#